data_AF-A0A3S9PBG8-F1
#
_entry.id   AF-A0A3S9PBG8-F1
#
_cell.length_a   1.000
_cell.length_b   1.000
_cell.length_c   1.000
_cell.angle_alpha   90.00
_cell.angle_beta   90.00
_cell.angle_gamma   90.00
#
_symmetry.space_group_name_H-M   'P 1'
#
loop_
_entity.id
_entity.type
_entity.pdbx_description
1 polymer ?
#
loop_
_entity_poly.entity_id
_entity_poly.type
_entity_poly.pdbx_seq_one_letter_code
_entity_poly.pdbx_strand_id
1 'polypeptide(L)'
;MKQIIYFFIILLAIKSSTVTAQDIQGKEYAKYASSKITVSFEQLSRYLTENEHTDYAKALNIYTWVVHNLTVDLKAYNITKPKYYSVNQILKRKKGTSEDFAMVFDSLCHAANIRSKKVEGYVFSDNSVINTVIFKPNHTWNAIKLDERWFLVDSQWGAGKVTSDQDKTAKNDINDKVFRSKVTYNYFCISPDEFIKTHLPANPTWQLLDNTITLKEFIQGIVPLENSVVYSSENLDNFDSLAAEDFIYADAKMALEFNQKNHKQLSKASLLKGGTLIVPHIDNKEAVTNYFKKKQIYYHEAASSAASYNSDVSFYSRIEKDALVLWERHNFSVPLSKREKYISRNLLTKDAISDRKNSIKNEQSNYKKFSEKIKERYYPSLSKPRRKSEYDRLYFKITHQQIHEIDSVVEFYNEQLTILKKDRNEYYLKLIDQNNYINQLNKSQTEYLEQLYTLVQSNVSLKVLEHQSEQISNVEKSIVLLKKKNRVLEMSVDDNETKISSYISLLKRKYVEKQGLLRGLYIKSNGETKYKMDFDLVNASLKALFFSQSLDKKYFCDVKQEFFKYSEEQNQELITQTEMIKDLSKIIVVFHTIKSKEIDRLADREKMYCESIIKQTYEQLSKLKDERKNFSLM
;
A
#
# COMPACT_ATOMS: atom_id res chain seq x y z
N MET A 1 45.42 -32.87 -7.02
CA MET A 1 45.38 -32.72 -5.55
C MET A 1 44.88 -31.36 -5.06
N LYS A 2 45.25 -30.22 -5.68
CA LYS A 2 44.78 -28.89 -5.21
C LYS A 2 43.27 -28.62 -5.38
N GLN A 3 42.59 -29.24 -6.35
CA GLN A 3 41.13 -29.07 -6.53
C GLN A 3 40.26 -29.87 -5.54
N ILE A 4 40.79 -30.96 -4.96
CA ILE A 4 40.06 -31.78 -3.96
C ILE A 4 40.09 -31.10 -2.58
N ILE A 5 41.14 -30.32 -2.30
CA ILE A 5 41.28 -29.56 -1.04
C ILE A 5 40.29 -28.39 -0.99
N TYR A 6 40.03 -27.69 -2.11
CA TYR A 6 39.02 -26.63 -2.15
C TYR A 6 37.58 -27.14 -1.98
N PHE A 7 37.28 -28.35 -2.47
CA PHE A 7 35.95 -28.96 -2.27
C PHE A 7 35.71 -29.36 -0.80
N PHE A 8 36.77 -29.77 -0.08
CA PHE A 8 36.69 -30.09 1.36
C PHE A 8 36.62 -28.85 2.26
N ILE A 9 37.23 -27.72 1.86
CA ILE A 9 37.15 -26.45 2.61
C ILE A 9 35.76 -25.81 2.46
N ILE A 10 35.11 -25.96 1.30
CA ILE A 10 33.73 -25.47 1.07
C ILE A 10 32.70 -26.30 1.85
N LEU A 11 32.94 -27.59 2.08
CA LEU A 11 32.08 -28.45 2.91
C LEU A 11 32.22 -28.20 4.43
N LEU A 12 33.31 -27.56 4.87
CA LEU A 12 33.51 -27.14 6.27
C LEU A 12 32.98 -25.73 6.59
N ALA A 13 32.63 -24.94 5.56
CA ALA A 13 32.05 -23.60 5.71
C ALA A 13 30.51 -23.59 5.76
N ILE A 14 29.85 -24.74 5.56
CA ILE A 14 28.41 -24.89 5.75
C ILE A 14 28.15 -25.43 7.18
N LYS A 15 28.52 -24.65 8.20
CA LYS A 15 27.85 -24.75 9.50
C LYS A 15 26.59 -23.88 9.44
N SER A 16 25.63 -24.32 8.64
CA SER A 16 24.24 -23.89 8.81
C SER A 16 23.81 -24.34 10.20
N SER A 17 23.34 -23.41 11.01
CA SER A 17 22.78 -23.65 12.34
C SER A 17 21.59 -24.61 12.24
N THR A 18 21.84 -25.92 12.27
CA THR A 18 20.79 -26.92 12.42
C THR A 18 20.41 -26.96 13.90
N VAL A 19 19.22 -26.46 14.22
CA VAL A 19 18.55 -26.69 15.51
C VAL A 19 18.50 -28.20 15.73
N THR A 20 19.13 -28.69 16.80
CA THR A 20 19.20 -30.11 17.11
C THR A 20 17.92 -30.57 17.80
N ALA A 21 17.61 -31.87 17.79
CA ALA A 21 16.48 -32.43 18.53
C ALA A 21 16.58 -32.19 20.06
N GLN A 22 17.80 -31.95 20.56
CA GLN A 22 18.09 -31.60 21.95
C GLN A 22 17.61 -30.17 22.28
N ASP A 23 17.69 -29.23 21.32
CA ASP A 23 17.14 -27.87 21.44
C ASP A 23 15.60 -27.82 21.46
N ILE A 24 14.95 -28.87 20.95
CA ILE A 24 13.48 -29.01 21.00
C ILE A 24 13.05 -29.60 22.35
N GLN A 25 13.85 -30.50 22.93
CA GLN A 25 13.58 -31.11 24.24
C GLN A 25 13.75 -30.12 25.40
N GLY A 26 14.64 -29.13 25.27
CA GLY A 26 14.78 -27.99 26.20
C GLY A 26 13.55 -27.06 26.25
N LYS A 27 12.72 -27.02 25.20
CA LYS A 27 11.56 -26.11 25.13
C LYS A 27 10.32 -26.61 25.87
N GLU A 28 10.15 -27.92 26.06
CA GLU A 28 8.94 -28.44 26.71
C GLU A 28 8.94 -28.19 28.22
N TYR A 29 10.07 -28.42 28.92
CA TYR A 29 10.12 -28.24 30.38
C TYR A 29 9.91 -26.78 30.80
N ALA A 30 10.41 -25.84 29.99
CA ALA A 30 10.27 -24.41 30.20
C ALA A 30 8.81 -23.95 30.15
N LYS A 31 7.88 -24.73 29.55
CA LYS A 31 6.45 -24.41 29.55
C LYS A 31 5.77 -24.68 30.89
N TYR A 32 6.22 -25.71 31.61
CA TYR A 32 5.47 -26.33 32.72
C TYR A 32 6.07 -26.07 34.11
N ALA A 33 6.44 -24.81 34.42
CA ALA A 33 6.87 -24.46 35.77
C ALA A 33 5.69 -24.54 36.77
N SER A 34 5.88 -25.25 37.89
CA SER A 34 4.82 -25.46 38.88
C SER A 34 4.35 -24.14 39.54
N SER A 35 3.12 -24.14 40.06
CA SER A 35 2.54 -22.97 40.74
C SER A 35 3.36 -22.51 41.95
N LYS A 36 4.08 -23.42 42.64
CA LYS A 36 4.98 -23.09 43.75
C LYS A 36 6.21 -22.28 43.32
N ILE A 37 6.75 -22.57 42.14
CA ILE A 37 7.94 -21.91 41.58
C ILE A 37 7.58 -20.53 41.01
N THR A 38 6.39 -20.39 40.45
CA THR A 38 5.95 -19.16 39.78
C THR A 38 5.45 -18.04 40.72
N VAL A 39 5.66 -18.20 42.04
CA VAL A 39 5.29 -17.20 43.07
C VAL A 39 6.27 -16.02 43.10
N SER A 40 7.55 -16.28 42.81
CA SER A 40 8.63 -15.30 42.78
C SER A 40 9.33 -15.37 41.43
N PHE A 41 9.57 -14.21 40.81
CA PHE A 41 10.28 -14.15 39.54
C PHE A 41 11.74 -14.66 39.67
N GLU A 42 12.37 -14.49 40.83
CA GLU A 42 13.71 -14.99 41.10
C GLU A 42 13.76 -16.53 41.11
N GLN A 43 12.79 -17.19 41.75
CA GLN A 43 12.67 -18.64 41.76
C GLN A 43 12.38 -19.20 40.36
N LEU A 44 11.49 -18.53 39.64
CA LEU A 44 11.16 -18.90 38.27
C LEU A 44 12.36 -18.73 37.33
N SER A 45 13.08 -17.61 37.41
CA SER A 45 14.28 -17.38 36.60
C SER A 45 15.34 -18.46 36.84
N ARG A 46 15.62 -18.79 38.11
CA ARG A 46 16.54 -19.89 38.45
C ARG A 46 16.11 -21.21 37.83
N TYR A 47 14.85 -21.61 38.01
CA TYR A 47 14.32 -22.87 37.45
C TYR A 47 14.47 -22.94 35.92
N LEU A 48 14.26 -21.82 35.21
CA LEU A 48 14.34 -21.77 33.75
C LEU A 48 15.77 -21.75 33.20
N THR A 49 16.77 -21.48 34.04
CA THR A 49 18.13 -21.13 33.58
C THR A 49 19.26 -21.91 34.25
N GLU A 50 19.01 -22.60 35.36
CA GLU A 50 20.05 -23.27 36.17
C GLU A 50 20.78 -24.40 35.41
N ASN A 51 20.12 -25.03 34.45
CA ASN A 51 20.68 -26.13 33.64
C ASN A 51 21.21 -25.66 32.28
N GLU A 52 21.19 -24.36 32.00
CA GLU A 52 21.57 -23.79 30.71
C GLU A 52 22.94 -23.12 30.77
N HIS A 53 23.77 -23.38 29.75
CA HIS A 53 25.16 -22.92 29.73
C HIS A 53 25.40 -21.67 28.89
N THR A 54 24.44 -21.26 28.05
CA THR A 54 24.54 -20.07 27.21
C THR A 54 23.44 -19.08 27.54
N ASP A 55 23.73 -17.79 27.44
CA ASP A 55 22.74 -16.75 27.69
C ASP A 55 21.59 -16.80 26.67
N TYR A 56 21.88 -17.25 25.44
CA TYR A 56 20.85 -17.53 24.44
C TYR A 56 19.86 -18.60 24.91
N ALA A 57 20.35 -19.75 25.42
CA ALA A 57 19.47 -20.83 25.89
C ALA A 57 18.62 -20.41 27.10
N LYS A 58 19.24 -19.69 28.05
CA LYS A 58 18.54 -19.09 29.19
C LYS A 58 17.44 -18.11 28.73
N ALA A 59 17.77 -17.17 27.85
CA ALA A 59 16.81 -16.19 27.32
C ALA A 59 15.67 -16.86 26.55
N LEU A 60 15.96 -17.93 25.80
CA LEU A 60 14.98 -18.71 25.05
C LEU A 60 14.00 -19.43 25.99
N ASN A 61 14.47 -20.01 27.09
CA ASN A 61 13.59 -20.65 28.08
C ASN A 61 12.71 -19.64 28.81
N ILE A 62 13.25 -18.47 29.14
CA ILE A 62 12.49 -17.36 29.70
C ILE A 62 11.40 -16.92 28.71
N TYR A 63 11.76 -16.70 27.44
CA TYR A 63 10.80 -16.34 26.40
C TYR A 63 9.69 -17.38 26.28
N THR A 64 10.08 -18.65 26.15
CA THR A 64 9.20 -19.82 26.07
C THR A 64 8.17 -19.81 27.20
N TRP A 65 8.63 -19.63 28.44
CA TRP A 65 7.74 -19.60 29.58
C TRP A 65 6.74 -18.44 29.47
N VAL A 66 7.21 -17.23 29.17
CA VAL A 66 6.38 -16.02 29.11
C VAL A 66 5.28 -16.16 28.04
N VAL A 67 5.64 -16.53 26.81
CA VAL A 67 4.69 -16.60 25.69
C VAL A 67 3.62 -17.68 25.87
N HIS A 68 3.95 -18.76 26.59
CA HIS A 68 3.00 -19.85 26.87
C HIS A 68 2.12 -19.59 28.09
N ASN A 69 2.57 -18.78 29.05
CA ASN A 69 1.92 -18.66 30.37
C ASN A 69 1.22 -17.33 30.62
N LEU A 70 1.48 -16.28 29.83
CA LEU A 70 0.79 -15.00 29.95
C LEU A 70 -0.27 -14.81 28.86
N THR A 71 -1.36 -14.14 29.23
CA THR A 71 -2.46 -13.76 28.33
C THR A 71 -2.67 -12.25 28.30
N VAL A 72 -3.19 -11.71 27.21
CA VAL A 72 -3.42 -10.25 27.11
C VAL A 72 -4.62 -9.82 27.96
N ASP A 73 -4.43 -8.87 28.87
CA ASP A 73 -5.50 -8.29 29.70
C ASP A 73 -6.25 -7.19 28.95
N LEU A 74 -7.20 -7.59 28.12
CA LEU A 74 -8.02 -6.68 27.31
C LEU A 74 -8.79 -5.64 28.13
N LYS A 75 -9.13 -5.95 29.38
CA LYS A 75 -9.83 -5.02 30.27
C LYS A 75 -8.91 -3.89 30.71
N ALA A 76 -7.61 -4.14 30.91
CA ALA A 76 -6.65 -3.12 31.32
C ALA A 76 -6.56 -1.96 30.31
N TYR A 77 -6.70 -2.26 29.02
CA TYR A 77 -6.73 -1.25 27.95
C TYR A 77 -7.97 -0.36 27.98
N ASN A 78 -9.05 -0.73 28.69
CA ASN A 78 -10.32 0.01 28.72
C ASN A 78 -10.57 0.80 30.03
N ILE A 79 -9.67 0.75 31.03
CA ILE A 79 -9.90 1.35 32.35
C ILE A 79 -9.35 2.78 32.45
N THR A 80 -10.19 3.74 32.85
CA THR A 80 -9.83 5.17 33.01
C THR A 80 -8.65 5.45 33.94
N LYS A 81 -8.35 4.55 34.88
CA LYS A 81 -7.15 4.57 35.73
C LYS A 81 -6.31 3.30 35.52
N PRO A 82 -5.13 3.38 34.89
CA PRO A 82 -4.25 2.22 34.77
C PRO A 82 -3.89 1.70 36.17
N LYS A 83 -4.00 0.38 36.36
CA LYS A 83 -3.54 -0.30 37.57
C LYS A 83 -2.16 -0.86 37.29
N TYR A 84 -1.18 -0.42 38.08
CA TYR A 84 0.17 -0.97 38.03
C TYR A 84 0.26 -2.18 38.95
N TYR A 85 0.88 -3.24 38.46
CA TYR A 85 1.09 -4.48 39.20
C TYR A 85 2.58 -4.74 39.31
N SER A 86 3.02 -5.27 40.46
CA SER A 86 4.37 -5.82 40.58
C SER A 86 4.51 -7.08 39.71
N VAL A 87 5.75 -7.44 39.37
CA VAL A 87 6.07 -8.66 38.59
C VAL A 87 5.43 -9.90 39.20
N ASN A 88 5.58 -10.12 40.51
CA ASN A 88 4.98 -11.26 41.20
C ASN A 88 3.44 -11.26 41.15
N GLN A 89 2.79 -10.08 41.16
CA GLN A 89 1.35 -9.99 40.96
C GLN A 89 0.95 -10.35 39.53
N ILE A 90 1.74 -9.97 38.52
CA ILE A 90 1.51 -10.36 37.11
C ILE A 90 1.69 -11.87 36.94
N LEU A 91 2.76 -12.45 37.50
CA LEU A 91 3.01 -13.89 37.49
C LEU A 91 1.86 -14.69 38.11
N LYS A 92 1.25 -14.19 39.18
CA LYS A 92 0.07 -14.79 39.81
C LYS A 92 -1.20 -14.65 38.96
N ARG A 93 -1.39 -13.49 38.31
CA ARG A 93 -2.56 -13.19 37.48
C ARG A 93 -2.53 -13.88 36.12
N LYS A 94 -1.34 -14.22 35.61
CA LYS A 94 -1.10 -14.79 34.27
C LYS A 94 -1.70 -13.95 33.13
N LYS A 95 -1.85 -12.65 33.35
CA LYS A 95 -2.38 -11.72 32.36
C LYS A 95 -1.84 -10.30 32.54
N GLY A 96 -1.68 -9.59 31.42
CA GLY A 96 -1.15 -8.23 31.42
C GLY A 96 -1.22 -7.52 30.07
N THR A 97 -0.77 -6.27 30.06
CA THR A 97 -0.53 -5.42 28.88
C THR A 97 0.86 -5.67 28.28
N SER A 98 1.20 -5.07 27.14
CA SER A 98 2.54 -5.16 26.55
C SER A 98 3.64 -4.75 27.53
N GLU A 99 3.41 -3.69 28.31
CA GLU A 99 4.34 -3.27 29.36
C GLU A 99 4.50 -4.32 30.47
N ASP A 100 3.43 -5.03 30.85
CA ASP A 100 3.50 -6.10 31.84
C ASP A 100 4.29 -7.31 31.31
N PHE A 101 4.11 -7.68 30.05
CA PHE A 101 4.88 -8.73 29.37
C PHE A 101 6.37 -8.38 29.33
N ALA A 102 6.69 -7.17 28.86
CA ALA A 102 8.06 -6.69 28.78
C ALA A 102 8.73 -6.62 30.16
N MET A 103 7.99 -6.22 31.20
CA MET A 103 8.51 -6.14 32.57
C MET A 103 8.75 -7.53 33.20
N VAL A 104 7.89 -8.51 32.95
CA VAL A 104 8.12 -9.90 33.41
C VAL A 104 9.35 -10.48 32.72
N PHE A 105 9.44 -10.37 31.40
CA PHE A 105 10.59 -10.87 30.64
C PHE A 105 11.89 -10.21 31.11
N ASP A 106 11.89 -8.88 31.24
CA ASP A 106 13.03 -8.09 31.72
C ASP A 106 13.51 -8.53 33.11
N SER A 107 12.57 -8.73 34.06
CA SER A 107 12.91 -9.12 35.43
C SER A 107 13.49 -10.53 35.51
N LEU A 108 12.99 -11.45 34.67
CA LEU A 108 13.51 -12.82 34.59
C LEU A 108 14.91 -12.85 33.98
N CYS A 109 15.17 -12.04 32.94
CA CYS A 109 16.49 -11.88 32.34
C CYS A 109 17.50 -11.32 33.35
N HIS A 110 17.15 -10.23 34.06
CA HIS A 110 18.02 -9.65 35.07
C HIS A 110 18.34 -10.65 36.19
N ALA A 111 17.37 -11.43 36.67
CA ALA A 111 17.60 -12.48 37.67
C ALA A 111 18.50 -13.62 37.16
N ALA A 112 18.60 -13.80 35.84
CA ALA A 112 19.50 -14.76 35.18
C ALA A 112 20.86 -14.13 34.78
N ASN A 113 21.14 -12.89 35.19
CA ASN A 113 22.30 -12.09 34.80
C ASN A 113 22.39 -11.81 33.28
N ILE A 114 21.25 -11.77 32.59
CA ILE A 114 21.16 -11.38 31.18
C ILE A 114 20.76 -9.91 31.13
N ARG A 115 21.56 -9.09 30.44
CA ARG A 115 21.25 -7.66 30.26
C ARG A 115 20.01 -7.53 29.39
N SER A 116 19.01 -6.80 29.89
CA SER A 116 17.76 -6.52 29.21
C SER A 116 17.38 -5.05 29.41
N LYS A 117 16.79 -4.44 28.39
CA LYS A 117 16.23 -3.09 28.46
C LYS A 117 14.81 -3.13 27.89
N LYS A 118 13.86 -2.54 28.61
CA LYS A 118 12.52 -2.28 28.04
C LYS A 118 12.63 -1.17 27.01
N VAL A 119 12.00 -1.36 25.86
CA VAL A 119 11.96 -0.42 24.75
C VAL A 119 10.50 -0.05 24.51
N GLU A 120 10.17 1.24 24.68
CA GLU A 120 8.88 1.78 24.26
C GLU A 120 8.94 2.17 22.79
N GLY A 121 7.87 1.91 22.04
CA GLY A 121 7.77 2.38 20.66
C GLY A 121 6.39 2.25 20.05
N TYR A 122 6.37 2.31 18.73
CA TYR A 122 5.19 2.42 17.90
C TYR A 122 5.01 1.13 17.11
N VAL A 123 3.81 0.54 17.20
CA VAL A 123 3.43 -0.60 16.37
C VAL A 123 2.13 -0.33 15.62
N PHE A 124 1.99 -1.02 14.48
CA PHE A 124 0.81 -0.93 13.62
C PHE A 124 -0.36 -1.86 14.02
N SER A 125 -0.31 -2.54 15.17
CA SER A 125 -1.38 -3.48 15.57
C SER A 125 -2.11 -3.11 16.86
N ASP A 126 -3.24 -3.80 17.04
CA ASP A 126 -4.02 -4.03 18.27
C ASP A 126 -5.30 -3.21 18.49
N ASN A 127 -5.90 -2.59 17.46
CA ASN A 127 -7.25 -1.99 17.53
C ASN A 127 -7.48 -1.02 18.71
N SER A 128 -6.49 -0.70 19.55
CA SER A 128 -6.42 0.52 20.32
C SER A 128 -5.91 1.50 19.29
N VAL A 129 -6.88 2.25 18.77
CA VAL A 129 -6.76 3.36 17.85
C VAL A 129 -5.33 3.88 17.81
N ILE A 130 -4.81 4.09 16.60
CA ILE A 130 -3.85 5.18 16.37
C ILE A 130 -4.62 6.44 16.74
N ASN A 131 -4.74 6.67 18.04
CA ASN A 131 -5.39 7.80 18.60
C ASN A 131 -4.31 8.83 18.53
N THR A 132 -4.49 9.73 17.58
CA THR A 132 -3.70 10.92 17.36
C THR A 132 -2.39 10.61 16.64
N VAL A 133 -2.20 11.28 15.49
CA VAL A 133 -0.92 11.64 14.86
C VAL A 133 0.25 11.25 15.78
N ILE A 134 1.15 10.36 15.40
CA ILE A 134 1.94 9.60 16.39
C ILE A 134 2.66 10.50 17.43
N PHE A 135 2.14 10.57 18.67
CA PHE A 135 2.73 11.33 19.79
C PHE A 135 3.22 10.46 20.92
N LYS A 136 2.61 9.29 21.13
CA LYS A 136 2.97 8.40 22.22
C LYS A 136 3.31 7.02 21.68
N PRO A 137 4.38 6.39 22.20
CA PRO A 137 4.56 4.95 22.08
C PRO A 137 3.28 4.21 22.51
N ASN A 138 2.86 3.22 21.73
CA ASN A 138 1.65 2.42 21.99
C ASN A 138 1.98 0.97 22.35
N HIS A 139 3.27 0.60 22.34
CA HIS A 139 3.71 -0.75 22.64
C HIS A 139 5.05 -0.74 23.36
N THR A 140 5.34 -1.85 24.04
CA THR A 140 6.58 -2.03 24.80
C THR A 140 7.09 -3.45 24.59
N TRP A 141 8.38 -3.56 24.30
CA TRP A 141 9.09 -4.83 24.11
C TRP A 141 10.46 -4.76 24.78
N ASN A 142 11.35 -5.71 24.51
CA ASN A 142 12.69 -5.76 25.11
C ASN A 142 13.80 -5.78 24.05
N ALA A 143 14.93 -5.20 24.40
CA ALA A 143 16.23 -5.49 23.79
C ALA A 143 17.09 -6.24 24.80
N ILE A 144 17.75 -7.32 24.38
CA ILE A 144 18.63 -8.14 25.23
C ILE A 144 20.03 -8.20 24.66
N LYS A 145 21.06 -8.24 25.52
CA LYS A 145 22.45 -8.41 25.11
C LYS A 145 22.87 -9.86 25.27
N LEU A 146 23.23 -10.53 24.17
CA LEU A 146 23.72 -11.90 24.13
C LEU A 146 25.06 -11.91 23.39
N ASP A 147 26.11 -12.47 23.99
CA ASP A 147 27.46 -12.48 23.43
C ASP A 147 27.91 -11.07 22.95
N GLU A 148 27.70 -10.06 23.80
CA GLU A 148 27.97 -8.63 23.54
C GLU A 148 27.18 -8.00 22.36
N ARG A 149 26.18 -8.69 21.83
CA ARG A 149 25.31 -8.21 20.74
C ARG A 149 23.89 -8.00 21.21
N TRP A 150 23.27 -6.90 20.80
CA TRP A 150 21.89 -6.56 21.11
C TRP A 150 20.91 -7.24 20.14
N PHE A 151 19.84 -7.82 20.68
CA PHE A 151 18.76 -8.48 19.95
C PHE A 151 17.40 -8.01 20.44
N LEU A 152 16.41 -8.00 19.54
CA LEU A 152 15.04 -7.54 19.83
C LEU A 152 14.13 -8.73 20.17
N VAL A 153 13.29 -8.55 21.19
CA VAL A 153 12.35 -9.57 21.68
C VAL A 153 11.00 -8.94 21.99
N ASP A 154 9.94 -9.45 21.36
CA ASP A 154 8.55 -9.16 21.73
C ASP A 154 7.85 -10.43 22.22
N SER A 155 7.64 -10.49 23.55
CA SER A 155 6.96 -11.60 24.20
C SER A 155 5.43 -11.49 24.16
N GLN A 156 4.84 -10.30 23.95
CA GLN A 156 3.39 -10.18 23.80
C GLN A 156 2.95 -10.72 22.44
N TRP A 157 3.55 -10.24 21.34
CA TRP A 157 3.23 -10.73 19.98
C TRP A 157 3.69 -12.17 19.78
N GLY A 158 4.70 -12.60 20.53
CA GLY A 158 5.09 -14.01 20.67
C GLY A 158 4.01 -14.91 21.28
N ALA A 159 3.17 -14.40 22.17
CA ALA A 159 2.16 -15.20 22.89
C ALA A 159 0.88 -15.45 22.08
N GLY A 160 0.54 -14.54 21.17
CA GLY A 160 -0.67 -14.63 20.36
C GLY A 160 -1.16 -13.28 19.88
N LYS A 161 -2.42 -13.24 19.41
CA LYS A 161 -3.02 -12.03 18.82
C LYS A 161 -4.40 -11.74 19.40
N VAL A 162 -4.75 -10.46 19.43
CA VAL A 162 -6.11 -10.01 19.77
C VAL A 162 -6.95 -9.97 18.49
N THR A 163 -8.12 -10.63 18.49
CA THR A 163 -9.05 -10.67 17.35
C THR A 163 -10.43 -10.19 17.77
N SER A 164 -11.18 -9.54 16.87
CA SER A 164 -12.62 -9.32 17.04
C SER A 164 -13.37 -10.62 16.76
N ASP A 165 -14.20 -11.09 17.69
CA ASP A 165 -14.98 -12.32 17.47
C ASP A 165 -16.19 -12.02 16.56
N GLN A 166 -16.26 -12.66 15.39
CA GLN A 166 -17.43 -12.55 14.50
C GLN A 166 -18.37 -13.76 14.59
N ASP A 167 -18.03 -14.80 15.36
CA ASP A 167 -18.83 -16.03 15.45
C ASP A 167 -19.45 -16.26 16.84
N LYS A 168 -20.75 -15.92 16.89
CA LYS A 168 -21.90 -16.64 17.49
C LYS A 168 -22.20 -16.60 19.00
N THR A 169 -23.44 -16.13 19.23
CA THR A 169 -24.44 -16.59 20.22
C THR A 169 -24.11 -16.37 21.70
N ALA A 170 -23.99 -15.12 22.13
CA ALA A 170 -24.38 -14.70 23.47
C ALA A 170 -24.67 -13.20 23.47
N LYS A 171 -25.44 -12.73 24.45
CA LYS A 171 -25.98 -11.37 24.59
C LYS A 171 -24.91 -10.30 24.93
N ASN A 172 -23.78 -10.27 24.23
CA ASN A 172 -22.75 -9.25 24.42
C ASN A 172 -22.49 -8.47 23.13
N ASP A 173 -22.13 -7.20 23.30
CA ASP A 173 -21.92 -6.20 22.26
C ASP A 173 -21.00 -6.69 21.13
N ILE A 174 -21.30 -6.24 19.90
CA ILE A 174 -20.63 -6.54 18.61
C ILE A 174 -19.13 -6.16 18.58
N ASN A 175 -18.54 -5.72 19.69
CA ASN A 175 -17.18 -5.16 19.79
C ASN A 175 -16.25 -5.88 20.79
N ASP A 176 -16.63 -7.02 21.38
CA ASP A 176 -15.77 -7.69 22.37
C ASP A 176 -14.54 -8.32 21.71
N LYS A 177 -13.37 -7.72 21.96
CA LYS A 177 -12.07 -8.27 21.59
C LYS A 177 -11.80 -9.55 22.38
N VAL A 178 -11.18 -10.54 21.74
CA VAL A 178 -10.75 -11.79 22.37
C VAL A 178 -9.28 -12.04 22.07
N PHE A 179 -8.51 -12.40 23.10
CA PHE A 179 -7.13 -12.84 22.93
C PHE A 179 -7.12 -14.31 22.48
N ARG A 180 -6.49 -14.59 21.35
CA ARG A 180 -6.24 -15.96 20.87
C ARG A 180 -4.75 -16.26 20.99
N SER A 181 -4.41 -17.14 21.92
CA SER A 181 -3.04 -17.65 22.04
C SER A 181 -2.63 -18.32 20.73
N LYS A 182 -1.49 -17.91 20.19
CA LYS A 182 -0.85 -18.48 19.02
C LYS A 182 0.64 -18.28 19.20
N VAL A 183 1.22 -19.13 20.05
CA VAL A 183 2.63 -19.00 20.41
C VAL A 183 3.51 -19.11 19.18
N THR A 184 4.44 -18.18 19.03
CA THR A 184 5.46 -18.16 17.98
C THR A 184 6.80 -17.71 18.57
N TYR A 185 7.88 -18.19 17.97
CA TYR A 185 9.25 -17.80 18.32
C TYR A 185 9.81 -16.77 17.34
N ASN A 186 9.03 -16.34 16.34
CA ASN A 186 9.47 -15.38 15.34
C ASN A 186 9.76 -14.00 15.93
N TYR A 187 9.24 -13.70 17.13
CA TYR A 187 9.52 -12.45 17.86
C TYR A 187 10.59 -12.61 18.95
N PHE A 188 11.33 -13.72 18.94
CA PHE A 188 12.51 -13.90 19.80
C PHE A 188 13.78 -13.73 18.96
N CYS A 189 14.63 -12.77 19.34
CA CYS A 189 15.82 -12.39 18.58
C CYS A 189 15.51 -12.11 17.10
N ILE A 190 14.38 -11.44 16.84
CA ILE A 190 13.95 -11.08 15.49
C ILE A 190 14.96 -10.10 14.88
N SER A 191 15.22 -10.27 13.58
CA SER A 191 16.12 -9.39 12.85
C SER A 191 15.57 -7.96 12.80
N PRO A 192 16.38 -6.92 13.08
CA PRO A 192 15.88 -5.55 13.15
C PRO A 192 15.27 -5.00 11.85
N ASP A 193 15.76 -5.42 10.69
CA ASP A 193 15.23 -5.08 9.36
C ASP A 193 13.83 -5.67 9.10
N GLU A 194 13.52 -6.82 9.69
CA GLU A 194 12.16 -7.38 9.69
C GLU A 194 11.29 -6.73 10.76
N PHE A 195 11.84 -6.47 11.95
CA PHE A 195 11.09 -5.91 13.07
C PHE A 195 10.61 -4.48 12.79
N ILE A 196 11.46 -3.65 12.18
CA ILE A 196 11.17 -2.24 11.87
C ILE A 196 9.97 -2.05 10.94
N LYS A 197 9.57 -3.10 10.19
CA LYS A 197 8.37 -3.07 9.34
C LYS A 197 7.08 -2.94 10.17
N THR A 198 7.13 -3.34 11.44
CA THR A 198 5.97 -3.38 12.33
C THR A 198 6.19 -2.68 13.66
N HIS A 199 7.45 -2.48 14.09
CA HIS A 199 7.85 -1.93 15.38
C HIS A 199 8.91 -0.84 15.22
N LEU A 200 8.54 0.41 15.44
CA LEU A 200 9.45 1.55 15.48
C LEU A 200 9.73 1.97 16.93
N PRO A 201 10.93 1.77 17.46
CA PRO A 201 11.33 2.31 18.77
C PRO A 201 11.15 3.82 18.89
N ALA A 202 10.78 4.29 20.08
CA ALA A 202 10.65 5.73 20.36
C ALA A 202 12.02 6.43 20.39
N ASN A 203 13.04 5.77 20.94
CA ASN A 203 14.43 6.17 20.81
C ASN A 203 15.07 5.44 19.61
N PRO A 204 15.52 6.15 18.57
CA PRO A 204 15.98 5.54 17.33
C PRO A 204 17.23 4.66 17.48
N THR A 205 17.99 4.81 18.58
CA THR A 205 19.14 3.94 18.90
C THR A 205 18.74 2.46 18.95
N TRP A 206 17.52 2.17 19.41
CA TRP A 206 17.01 0.80 19.54
C TRP A 206 16.47 0.21 18.23
N GLN A 207 16.59 0.93 17.11
CA GLN A 207 16.28 0.35 15.81
C GLN A 207 17.32 -0.70 15.42
N LEU A 208 18.54 -0.63 15.97
CA LEU A 208 19.63 -1.57 15.65
C LEU A 208 19.90 -1.65 14.13
N LEU A 209 19.82 -0.50 13.47
CA LEU A 209 20.02 -0.33 12.03
C LEU A 209 21.00 0.81 11.79
N ASP A 210 21.87 0.67 10.78
CA ASP A 210 22.82 1.72 10.39
C ASP A 210 22.09 2.98 9.91
N ASN A 211 21.08 2.80 9.06
CA ASN A 211 20.22 3.86 8.57
C ASN A 211 18.89 3.83 9.31
N THR A 212 18.78 4.56 10.42
CA THR A 212 17.54 4.61 11.20
C THR A 212 16.41 5.24 10.39
N ILE A 213 15.23 4.61 10.43
CA ILE A 213 14.00 5.10 9.81
C ILE A 213 13.38 6.16 10.72
N THR A 214 12.94 7.26 10.13
CA THR A 214 12.20 8.31 10.85
C THR A 214 10.76 7.89 11.13
N LEU A 215 10.15 8.52 12.12
CA LEU A 215 8.71 8.35 12.39
C LEU A 215 7.84 8.61 11.17
N LYS A 216 8.23 9.57 10.32
CA LYS A 216 7.51 9.91 9.08
C LYS A 216 7.58 8.77 8.07
N GLU A 217 8.76 8.21 7.83
CA GLU A 217 8.98 7.11 6.88
C GLU A 217 8.26 5.84 7.33
N PHE A 218 8.32 5.51 8.63
CA PHE A 218 7.59 4.38 9.19
C PHE A 218 6.08 4.50 8.95
N ILE A 219 5.47 5.68 9.20
CA ILE A 219 4.06 5.94 8.89
C ILE A 219 3.73 5.75 7.41
N GLN A 220 4.67 6.11 6.52
CA GLN A 220 4.50 6.01 5.07
C GLN A 220 4.75 4.58 4.54
N GLY A 221 5.10 3.63 5.42
CA GLY A 221 5.49 2.28 5.01
C GLY A 221 6.78 2.26 4.19
N ILE A 222 7.60 3.32 4.28
CA ILE A 222 8.88 3.41 3.59
C ILE A 222 9.90 2.67 4.45
N VAL A 223 10.39 1.56 3.90
CA VAL A 223 11.48 0.78 4.50
C VAL A 223 12.65 0.82 3.51
N PRO A 224 13.89 1.13 3.95
CA PRO A 224 15.06 1.12 3.09
C PRO A 224 15.25 -0.23 2.40
N LEU A 225 15.61 -0.22 1.11
CA LEU A 225 15.79 -1.42 0.29
C LEU A 225 16.98 -2.29 0.75
N GLU A 226 18.00 -1.67 1.33
CA GLU A 226 19.14 -2.34 1.96
C GLU A 226 19.49 -1.59 3.26
N ASN A 227 19.49 -2.29 4.39
CA ASN A 227 19.90 -1.73 5.67
C ASN A 227 20.70 -2.76 6.46
N SER A 228 21.81 -2.33 7.04
CA SER A 228 22.68 -3.22 7.80
C SER A 228 22.29 -3.22 9.27
N VAL A 229 22.35 -4.39 9.89
CA VAL A 229 22.00 -4.58 11.31
C VAL A 229 23.17 -4.17 12.20
N VAL A 230 22.88 -3.33 13.20
CA VAL A 230 23.81 -2.85 14.21
C VAL A 230 23.60 -3.62 15.51
N TYR A 231 24.49 -4.55 15.82
CA TYR A 231 24.43 -5.33 17.05
C TYR A 231 25.09 -4.64 18.25
N SER A 232 25.93 -3.63 18.03
CA SER A 232 26.65 -2.89 19.08
C SER A 232 27.10 -1.52 18.57
N SER A 233 27.12 -0.51 19.43
CA SER A 233 27.63 0.83 19.12
C SER A 233 28.01 1.56 20.40
N GLU A 234 28.81 2.62 20.30
CA GLU A 234 29.18 3.46 21.45
C GLU A 234 27.95 4.02 22.18
N ASN A 235 26.90 4.40 21.44
CA ASN A 235 25.64 4.85 22.03
C ASN A 235 24.95 3.74 22.83
N LEU A 236 24.92 2.51 22.30
CA LEU A 236 24.35 1.36 23.00
C LEU A 236 25.14 1.01 24.26
N ASP A 237 26.48 1.07 24.20
CA ASP A 237 27.34 0.80 25.35
C ASP A 237 27.21 1.87 26.43
N ASN A 238 27.05 3.14 26.04
CA ASN A 238 26.73 4.22 26.97
C ASN A 238 25.40 3.95 27.68
N PHE A 239 24.34 3.61 26.95
CA PHE A 239 23.04 3.25 27.56
C PHE A 239 23.11 2.01 28.46
N ASP A 240 23.94 1.03 28.10
CA ASP A 240 24.14 -0.18 28.88
C ASP A 240 24.72 0.14 30.27
N SER A 241 25.68 1.08 30.31
CA SER A 241 26.39 1.49 31.53
C SER A 241 25.57 2.34 32.52
N LEU A 242 24.43 2.89 32.10
CA LEU A 242 23.61 3.76 32.93
C LEU A 242 22.81 2.97 33.99
N ALA A 243 22.68 3.56 35.18
CA ALA A 243 21.70 3.14 36.18
C ALA A 243 20.27 3.23 35.61
N ALA A 244 19.33 2.45 36.17
CA ALA A 244 17.99 2.29 35.60
C ALA A 244 17.23 3.62 35.41
N GLU A 245 17.23 4.48 36.41
CA GLU A 245 16.58 5.80 36.36
C GLU A 245 17.27 6.80 35.43
N ASP A 246 18.60 6.72 35.28
CA ASP A 246 19.36 7.51 34.30
C ASP A 246 19.08 7.06 32.88
N PHE A 247 19.03 5.74 32.67
CA PHE A 247 18.63 5.14 31.41
C PHE A 247 17.24 5.60 30.99
N ILE A 248 16.23 5.46 31.86
CA ILE A 248 14.84 5.86 31.57
C ILE A 248 14.76 7.35 31.21
N TYR A 249 15.52 8.21 31.91
CA TYR A 249 15.55 9.64 31.63
C TYR A 249 16.22 9.97 30.28
N ALA A 250 17.40 9.39 30.02
CA ALA A 250 18.12 9.60 28.77
C ALA A 250 17.34 9.06 27.55
N ASP A 251 16.73 7.88 27.69
CA ASP A 251 15.88 7.28 26.65
C ASP A 251 14.68 8.18 26.32
N ALA A 252 14.02 8.72 27.35
CA ALA A 252 12.89 9.63 27.15
C ALA A 252 13.29 10.97 26.50
N LYS A 253 14.51 11.45 26.74
CA LYS A 253 15.07 12.64 26.05
C LYS A 253 15.29 12.37 24.57
N MET A 254 15.96 11.26 24.23
CA MET A 254 16.15 10.86 22.83
C MET A 254 14.81 10.64 22.13
N ALA A 255 13.84 10.05 22.82
CA ALA A 255 12.51 9.82 22.28
C ALA A 255 11.74 11.12 22.01
N LEU A 256 11.91 12.14 22.85
CA LEU A 256 11.35 13.47 22.59
C LEU A 256 12.07 14.20 21.46
N GLU A 257 13.39 14.04 21.33
CA GLU A 257 14.14 14.61 20.19
C GLU A 257 13.70 13.99 18.86
N PHE A 258 13.52 12.66 18.86
CA PHE A 258 13.04 11.91 17.70
C PHE A 258 11.58 12.23 17.35
N ASN A 259 10.74 12.42 18.37
CA ASN A 259 9.36 12.86 18.23
C ASN A 259 9.07 14.00 19.20
N GLN A 260 9.14 15.24 18.71
CA GLN A 260 9.01 16.48 19.50
C GLN A 260 7.68 16.63 20.26
N LYS A 261 6.75 15.72 20.06
CA LYS A 261 5.44 15.69 20.70
C LYS A 261 5.29 14.55 21.71
N ASN A 262 6.32 13.72 21.89
CA ASN A 262 6.38 12.65 22.89
C ASN A 262 6.68 13.18 24.31
N HIS A 263 5.91 14.18 24.73
CA HIS A 263 6.07 14.79 26.05
C HIS A 263 5.62 13.86 27.19
N LYS A 264 4.81 12.84 26.89
CA LYS A 264 4.31 11.88 27.88
C LYS A 264 5.42 11.05 28.51
N GLN A 265 6.33 10.52 27.69
CA GLN A 265 7.44 9.70 28.18
C GLN A 265 8.40 10.54 29.03
N LEU A 266 8.77 11.74 28.55
CA LEU A 266 9.62 12.66 29.30
C LEU A 266 8.98 13.08 30.63
N SER A 267 7.66 13.34 30.65
CA SER A 267 6.94 13.71 31.87
C SER A 267 7.10 12.64 32.97
N LYS A 268 6.85 11.36 32.62
CA LYS A 268 7.00 10.23 33.54
C LYS A 268 8.45 10.06 33.99
N ALA A 269 9.39 10.09 33.05
CA ALA A 269 10.81 9.87 33.32
C ALA A 269 11.37 10.96 34.25
N SER A 270 10.99 12.23 34.03
CA SER A 270 11.41 13.35 34.86
C SER A 270 10.83 13.27 36.27
N LEU A 271 9.57 12.86 36.42
CA LEU A 271 8.96 12.64 37.72
C LEU A 271 9.69 11.54 38.51
N LEU A 272 10.00 10.42 37.85
CA LEU A 272 10.78 9.33 38.43
C LEU A 272 12.19 9.82 38.82
N LYS A 273 12.89 10.50 37.91
CA LYS A 273 14.25 10.98 38.12
C LYS A 273 14.36 11.94 39.30
N GLY A 274 13.40 12.86 39.46
CA GLY A 274 13.34 13.74 40.62
C GLY A 274 13.07 12.98 41.93
N GLY A 275 12.27 11.91 41.88
CA GLY A 275 11.94 11.08 43.04
C GLY A 275 13.08 10.21 43.55
N THR A 276 13.99 9.78 42.67
CA THR A 276 15.11 8.88 43.03
C THR A 276 16.40 9.60 43.43
N LEU A 277 16.44 10.93 43.35
CA LEU A 277 17.61 11.69 43.80
C LEU A 277 17.91 11.43 45.29
N ILE A 278 19.14 11.04 45.57
CA ILE A 278 19.64 10.78 46.92
C ILE A 278 20.02 12.10 47.58
N VAL A 279 19.56 12.29 48.82
CA VAL A 279 19.91 13.45 49.65
C VAL A 279 21.39 13.35 50.05
N PRO A 280 22.23 14.38 49.79
CA PRO A 280 23.63 14.37 50.19
C PRO A 280 23.79 14.57 51.71
N HIS A 281 24.97 14.28 52.24
CA HIS A 281 25.29 14.55 53.64
C HIS A 281 25.12 16.04 54.00
N ILE A 282 24.54 16.29 55.18
CA ILE A 282 24.07 17.61 55.65
C ILE A 282 25.22 18.63 55.74
N ASP A 283 26.43 18.18 56.06
CA ASP A 283 27.58 19.06 56.29
C ASP A 283 28.06 19.79 55.03
N ASN A 284 27.66 19.33 53.84
CA ASN A 284 27.98 19.98 52.57
C ASN A 284 26.81 20.84 52.06
N LYS A 285 26.77 22.10 52.51
CA LYS A 285 25.71 23.06 52.15
C LYS A 285 25.55 23.29 50.64
N GLU A 286 26.65 23.26 49.88
CA GLU A 286 26.61 23.41 48.42
C GLU A 286 25.95 22.20 47.76
N ALA A 287 26.32 20.98 48.19
CA ALA A 287 25.71 19.75 47.69
C ALA A 287 24.21 19.68 48.00
N VAL A 288 23.79 20.04 49.22
CA VAL A 288 22.37 20.10 49.61
C VAL A 288 21.60 21.12 48.77
N THR A 289 22.19 22.29 48.53
CA THR A 289 21.57 23.32 47.68
C THR A 289 21.41 22.83 46.23
N ASN A 290 22.46 22.20 45.68
CA ASN A 290 22.43 21.62 44.34
C ASN A 290 21.43 20.47 44.22
N TYR A 291 21.26 19.65 45.27
CA TYR A 291 20.25 18.59 45.34
C TYR A 291 18.84 19.16 45.14
N PHE A 292 18.43 20.13 45.96
CA PHE A 292 17.08 20.71 45.87
C PHE A 292 16.87 21.43 44.53
N LYS A 293 17.90 22.10 44.00
CA LYS A 293 17.84 22.74 42.68
C LYS A 293 17.61 21.72 41.56
N LYS A 294 18.38 20.62 41.53
CA LYS A 294 18.22 19.54 40.56
C LYS A 294 16.84 18.89 40.66
N LYS A 295 16.38 18.57 41.87
CA LYS A 295 15.07 17.96 42.11
C LYS A 295 13.92 18.85 41.63
N GLN A 296 14.03 20.16 41.88
CA GLN A 296 13.07 21.15 41.39
C GLN A 296 13.04 21.24 39.86
N ILE A 297 14.19 21.18 39.18
CA ILE A 297 14.27 21.17 37.70
C ILE A 297 13.49 19.99 37.13
N TYR A 298 13.70 18.78 37.64
CA TYR A 298 13.02 17.58 37.13
C TYR A 298 11.51 17.61 37.35
N TYR A 299 11.04 18.09 38.50
CA TYR A 299 9.60 18.21 38.75
C TYR A 299 8.95 19.30 37.89
N HIS A 300 9.61 20.43 37.66
CA HIS A 300 9.09 21.42 36.71
C HIS A 300 9.03 20.86 35.28
N GLU A 301 10.06 20.14 34.84
CA GLU A 301 10.08 19.46 33.54
C GLU A 301 8.95 18.41 33.42
N ALA A 302 8.66 17.68 34.49
CA ALA A 302 7.57 16.72 34.53
C ALA A 302 6.21 17.39 34.34
N ALA A 303 5.96 18.51 35.04
CA ALA A 303 4.72 19.27 34.95
C ALA A 303 4.57 19.98 33.60
N SER A 304 5.63 20.62 33.09
CA SER A 304 5.61 21.32 31.80
C SER A 304 5.39 20.35 30.63
N SER A 305 6.03 19.18 30.68
CA SER A 305 5.84 18.14 29.66
C SER A 305 4.42 17.55 29.71
N ALA A 306 3.88 17.30 30.91
CA ALA A 306 2.49 16.85 31.07
C ALA A 306 1.49 17.89 30.53
N ALA A 307 1.73 19.18 30.79
CA ALA A 307 0.90 20.27 30.28
C ALA A 307 0.97 20.38 28.75
N SER A 308 2.17 20.26 28.18
CA SER A 308 2.40 20.29 26.72
C SER A 308 1.70 19.12 26.04
N TYR A 309 1.77 17.91 26.61
CA TYR A 309 1.02 16.77 26.10
C TYR A 309 -0.50 17.00 26.18
N ASN A 310 -0.99 17.59 27.27
CA ASN A 310 -2.42 17.87 27.46
C ASN A 310 -2.98 18.84 26.41
N SER A 311 -2.24 19.92 26.09
CA SER A 311 -2.66 20.85 25.02
C SER A 311 -2.75 20.15 23.66
N ASP A 312 -1.81 19.26 23.43
CA ASP A 312 -1.70 18.46 22.22
C ASP A 312 -2.93 17.54 22.06
N VAL A 313 -3.25 16.72 23.07
CA VAL A 313 -4.41 15.81 23.05
C VAL A 313 -5.73 16.50 22.68
N SER A 314 -5.93 17.76 23.11
CA SER A 314 -7.14 18.53 22.80
C SER A 314 -7.27 18.97 21.34
N PHE A 315 -6.15 19.18 20.64
CA PHE A 315 -6.12 19.59 19.24
C PHE A 315 -6.39 18.38 18.32
N TYR A 316 -6.04 17.17 18.76
CA TYR A 316 -6.01 16.00 17.90
C TYR A 316 -7.35 15.33 17.64
N SER A 317 -8.29 15.32 18.59
CA SER A 317 -9.64 14.82 18.29
C SER A 317 -10.31 15.67 17.21
N ARG A 318 -9.98 16.96 17.15
CA ARG A 318 -10.44 17.89 16.12
C ARG A 318 -9.67 17.74 14.81
N ILE A 319 -8.34 17.67 14.82
CA ILE A 319 -7.55 17.40 13.59
C ILE A 319 -7.96 16.07 12.98
N GLU A 320 -8.19 15.03 13.77
CA GLU A 320 -8.56 13.72 13.22
C GLU A 320 -9.95 13.75 12.59
N LYS A 321 -10.90 14.47 13.19
CA LYS A 321 -12.21 14.72 12.57
C LYS A 321 -12.07 15.58 11.30
N ASP A 322 -11.30 16.65 11.37
CA ASP A 322 -11.07 17.56 10.25
C ASP A 322 -10.28 16.88 9.12
N ALA A 323 -9.35 15.96 9.43
CA ALA A 323 -8.63 15.12 8.48
C ALA A 323 -9.52 14.02 7.91
N LEU A 324 -10.48 13.48 8.65
CA LEU A 324 -11.54 12.60 8.11
C LEU A 324 -12.43 13.37 7.12
N VAL A 325 -12.79 14.61 7.45
CA VAL A 325 -13.59 15.50 6.61
C VAL A 325 -12.79 16.00 5.40
N LEU A 326 -11.49 16.27 5.55
CA LEU A 326 -10.60 16.67 4.47
C LEU A 326 -10.25 15.49 3.58
N TRP A 327 -9.98 14.32 4.13
CA TRP A 327 -9.89 13.05 3.40
C TRP A 327 -11.19 12.76 2.66
N GLU A 328 -12.35 12.92 3.29
CA GLU A 328 -13.63 12.85 2.61
C GLU A 328 -13.63 13.85 1.45
N ARG A 329 -13.34 15.13 1.68
CA ARG A 329 -13.33 16.13 0.61
C ARG A 329 -12.27 15.91 -0.48
N HIS A 330 -11.08 15.39 -0.19
CA HIS A 330 -9.98 15.24 -1.14
C HIS A 330 -10.07 13.94 -1.94
N ASN A 331 -10.41 12.86 -1.25
CA ASN A 331 -10.58 11.54 -1.83
C ASN A 331 -11.94 11.38 -2.48
N PHE A 332 -12.88 12.24 -2.06
CA PHE A 332 -14.23 12.33 -2.58
C PHE A 332 -14.54 13.69 -3.24
N SER A 333 -13.51 14.36 -3.78
CA SER A 333 -13.48 15.69 -4.46
C SER A 333 -14.64 16.02 -5.40
N VAL A 334 -15.35 15.00 -5.85
CA VAL A 334 -16.61 15.11 -6.56
C VAL A 334 -17.65 14.33 -5.73
N PRO A 335 -18.73 14.96 -5.21
CA PRO A 335 -19.74 14.31 -4.37
C PRO A 335 -20.09 12.91 -4.87
N LEU A 336 -20.36 11.97 -3.96
CA LEU A 336 -20.60 10.56 -4.30
C LEU A 336 -21.54 10.41 -5.49
N SER A 337 -22.64 11.15 -5.48
CA SER A 337 -23.63 11.23 -6.56
C SER A 337 -23.06 11.68 -7.91
N LYS A 338 -22.10 12.60 -7.94
CA LYS A 338 -21.42 13.03 -9.17
C LYS A 338 -20.38 12.01 -9.64
N ARG A 339 -19.76 11.23 -8.75
CA ARG A 339 -18.85 10.14 -9.12
C ARG A 339 -19.58 8.89 -9.58
N GLU A 340 -20.65 8.49 -8.89
CA GLU A 340 -21.62 7.50 -9.39
C GLU A 340 -22.14 7.91 -10.76
N LYS A 341 -22.47 9.19 -10.95
CA LYS A 341 -22.92 9.72 -12.24
C LYS A 341 -21.79 9.79 -13.28
N TYR A 342 -20.54 10.05 -12.91
CA TYR A 342 -19.38 10.00 -13.82
C TYR A 342 -19.10 8.58 -14.27
N ILE A 343 -19.07 7.63 -13.34
CA ILE A 343 -18.90 6.20 -13.63
C ILE A 343 -20.07 5.73 -14.49
N SER A 344 -21.31 6.07 -14.14
CA SER A 344 -22.51 5.75 -14.93
C SER A 344 -22.53 6.38 -16.33
N ARG A 345 -21.97 7.59 -16.50
CA ARG A 345 -21.87 8.30 -17.80
C ARG A 345 -20.74 7.80 -18.69
N ASN A 346 -19.68 7.27 -18.09
CA ASN A 346 -18.50 6.75 -18.79
C ASN A 346 -18.47 5.22 -18.82
N LEU A 347 -19.46 4.56 -18.21
CA LEU A 347 -19.74 3.14 -18.36
C LEU A 347 -20.33 2.89 -19.74
N LEU A 348 -20.01 1.72 -20.29
CA LEU A 348 -20.82 1.15 -21.35
C LEU A 348 -22.16 0.75 -20.74
N THR A 349 -23.25 1.38 -21.17
CA THR A 349 -24.59 0.99 -20.74
C THR A 349 -24.90 -0.43 -21.19
N LYS A 350 -25.81 -1.12 -20.49
CA LYS A 350 -26.28 -2.46 -20.88
C LYS A 350 -26.74 -2.50 -22.35
N ASP A 351 -27.36 -1.41 -22.80
CA ASP A 351 -27.78 -1.20 -24.18
C ASP A 351 -26.58 -0.99 -25.11
N ALA A 352 -25.60 -0.16 -24.76
CA ALA A 352 -24.37 0.01 -25.55
C ALA A 352 -23.55 -1.30 -25.68
N ILE A 353 -23.58 -2.16 -24.66
CA ILE A 353 -22.97 -3.50 -24.68
C ILE A 353 -23.77 -4.43 -25.60
N SER A 354 -25.09 -4.40 -25.51
CA SER A 354 -25.99 -5.17 -26.38
C SER A 354 -25.84 -4.73 -27.84
N ASP A 355 -25.81 -3.43 -28.10
CA ASP A 355 -25.63 -2.83 -29.41
C ASP A 355 -24.25 -3.16 -29.99
N ARG A 356 -23.19 -3.12 -29.17
CA ARG A 356 -21.86 -3.60 -29.58
C ARG A 356 -21.87 -5.09 -29.91
N LYS A 357 -22.44 -5.94 -29.06
CA LYS A 357 -22.57 -7.39 -29.33
C LYS A 357 -23.37 -7.67 -30.60
N ASN A 358 -24.46 -6.94 -30.83
CA ASN A 358 -25.29 -7.05 -32.02
C ASN A 358 -24.58 -6.53 -33.27
N SER A 359 -23.84 -5.42 -33.18
CA SER A 359 -23.01 -4.89 -34.26
C SER A 359 -21.93 -5.90 -34.67
N ILE A 360 -21.26 -6.54 -33.71
CA ILE A 360 -20.26 -7.59 -33.96
C ILE A 360 -20.90 -8.79 -34.68
N LYS A 361 -22.06 -9.26 -34.18
CA LYS A 361 -22.79 -10.38 -34.77
C LYS A 361 -23.26 -10.06 -36.20
N ASN A 362 -23.70 -8.83 -36.44
CA ASN A 362 -24.09 -8.34 -37.77
C ASN A 362 -22.90 -8.19 -38.71
N GLU A 363 -21.77 -7.67 -38.24
CA GLU A 363 -20.53 -7.57 -39.03
C GLU A 363 -19.98 -8.95 -39.40
N GLN A 364 -19.99 -9.93 -38.49
CA GLN A 364 -19.62 -11.32 -38.76
C GLN A 364 -20.56 -11.98 -39.79
N SER A 365 -21.86 -11.71 -39.69
CA SER A 365 -22.86 -12.19 -40.67
C SER A 365 -22.66 -11.54 -42.05
N ASN A 366 -22.39 -10.23 -42.08
CA ASN A 366 -22.09 -9.49 -43.30
C ASN A 366 -20.79 -9.97 -43.95
N TYR A 367 -19.75 -10.28 -43.17
CA TYR A 367 -18.51 -10.89 -43.64
C TYR A 367 -18.79 -12.23 -44.33
N LYS A 368 -19.59 -13.12 -43.71
CA LYS A 368 -19.93 -14.42 -44.27
C LYS A 368 -20.66 -14.30 -45.61
N LYS A 369 -21.70 -13.45 -45.68
CA LYS A 369 -22.44 -13.14 -46.90
C LYS A 369 -21.59 -12.48 -47.99
N PHE A 370 -20.61 -11.66 -47.60
CA PHE A 370 -19.73 -10.95 -48.53
C PHE A 370 -18.61 -11.85 -49.08
N SER A 371 -18.05 -12.75 -48.26
CA SER A 371 -17.15 -13.83 -48.68
C SER A 371 -17.80 -14.72 -49.74
N GLU A 372 -19.07 -15.05 -49.56
CA GLU A 372 -19.87 -15.80 -50.54
C GLU A 372 -20.06 -14.97 -51.84
N LYS A 373 -20.38 -13.67 -51.75
CA LYS A 373 -20.48 -12.77 -52.92
C LYS A 373 -19.18 -12.55 -53.70
N ILE A 374 -18.02 -12.59 -53.05
CA ILE A 374 -16.71 -12.49 -53.73
C ILE A 374 -16.45 -13.72 -54.60
N LYS A 375 -16.93 -14.91 -54.17
CA LYS A 375 -16.80 -16.15 -54.94
C LYS A 375 -17.67 -16.15 -56.21
N GLU A 376 -18.67 -15.29 -56.31
CA GLU A 376 -19.69 -15.32 -57.39
C GLU A 376 -19.57 -14.20 -58.44
N ARG A 377 -18.57 -13.30 -58.38
CA ARG A 377 -18.54 -12.14 -59.30
C ARG A 377 -17.77 -12.40 -60.61
N TYR A 378 -18.52 -12.61 -61.68
CA TYR A 378 -18.02 -12.71 -63.06
C TYR A 378 -17.57 -11.33 -63.58
N TYR A 379 -16.33 -11.22 -64.07
CA TYR A 379 -15.84 -10.00 -64.75
C TYR A 379 -15.84 -10.25 -66.26
N PRO A 380 -16.47 -9.37 -67.07
CA PRO A 380 -16.57 -9.59 -68.51
C PRO A 380 -15.21 -9.43 -69.19
N SER A 381 -14.85 -10.41 -70.01
CA SER A 381 -13.72 -10.32 -70.95
C SER A 381 -14.18 -9.69 -72.27
N LEU A 382 -13.32 -8.91 -72.91
CA LEU A 382 -13.63 -8.34 -74.23
C LEU A 382 -13.66 -9.45 -75.29
N SER A 383 -14.85 -9.70 -75.87
CA SER A 383 -15.04 -10.53 -77.05
C SER A 383 -14.68 -9.76 -78.32
N LYS A 384 -14.20 -10.46 -79.35
CA LYS A 384 -13.78 -9.85 -80.63
C LYS A 384 -14.97 -9.16 -81.30
N PRO A 385 -14.86 -7.89 -81.77
CA PRO A 385 -15.96 -7.20 -82.43
C PRO A 385 -16.40 -7.98 -83.69
N ARG A 386 -17.70 -8.20 -83.86
CA ARG A 386 -18.23 -9.01 -84.99
C ARG A 386 -18.22 -8.28 -86.35
N ARG A 387 -18.05 -6.95 -86.38
CA ARG A 387 -17.98 -6.12 -87.61
C ARG A 387 -17.13 -4.87 -87.41
N LYS A 388 -16.45 -4.39 -88.47
CA LYS A 388 -15.85 -3.04 -88.56
C LYS A 388 -16.99 -2.01 -88.52
N SER A 389 -16.95 -1.10 -87.55
CA SER A 389 -17.83 0.07 -87.51
C SER A 389 -16.99 1.32 -87.79
N GLU A 390 -17.14 1.87 -88.99
CA GLU A 390 -16.49 3.14 -89.37
C GLU A 390 -17.20 4.35 -88.74
N TYR A 391 -18.47 4.20 -88.33
CA TYR A 391 -19.23 5.27 -87.71
C TYR A 391 -20.25 4.71 -86.70
N ASP A 392 -19.90 4.83 -85.42
CA ASP A 392 -20.85 4.62 -84.33
C ASP A 392 -21.00 5.93 -83.55
N ARG A 393 -22.20 6.53 -83.63
CA ARG A 393 -22.53 7.82 -82.99
C ARG A 393 -22.29 7.80 -81.48
N LEU A 394 -22.29 6.62 -80.85
CA LEU A 394 -22.01 6.45 -79.41
C LEU A 394 -20.55 6.71 -79.01
N TYR A 395 -19.60 6.62 -79.95
CA TYR A 395 -18.15 6.65 -79.65
C TYR A 395 -17.41 7.84 -80.29
N PHE A 396 -18.14 8.77 -80.92
CA PHE A 396 -17.62 9.90 -81.71
C PHE A 396 -16.74 10.90 -80.92
N LYS A 397 -16.83 10.92 -79.58
CA LYS A 397 -16.10 11.87 -78.70
C LYS A 397 -15.00 11.25 -77.84
N ILE A 398 -14.68 9.96 -77.98
CA ILE A 398 -13.65 9.30 -77.14
C ILE A 398 -12.25 9.74 -77.57
N THR A 399 -11.53 10.41 -76.68
CA THR A 399 -10.16 10.90 -76.92
C THR A 399 -9.15 10.27 -75.96
N HIS A 400 -7.89 10.18 -76.39
CA HIS A 400 -6.77 9.75 -75.52
C HIS A 400 -6.54 10.76 -74.37
N GLN A 401 -6.88 12.03 -74.58
CA GLN A 401 -6.80 13.09 -73.58
C GLN A 401 -7.66 12.78 -72.33
N GLN A 402 -8.89 12.28 -72.52
CA GLN A 402 -9.77 11.89 -71.40
C GLN A 402 -9.20 10.71 -70.58
N ILE A 403 -8.47 9.79 -71.21
CA ILE A 403 -7.82 8.68 -70.52
C ILE A 403 -6.65 9.20 -69.67
N HIS A 404 -5.85 10.11 -70.22
CA HIS A 404 -4.74 10.73 -69.49
C HIS A 404 -5.23 11.57 -68.29
N GLU A 405 -6.32 12.33 -68.46
CA GLU A 405 -6.96 13.07 -67.37
C GLU A 405 -7.45 12.14 -66.26
N ILE A 406 -8.04 10.98 -66.61
CA ILE A 406 -8.43 9.97 -65.62
C ILE A 406 -7.21 9.39 -64.91
N ASP A 407 -6.11 9.16 -65.62
CA ASP A 407 -4.89 8.58 -65.04
C ASP A 407 -4.22 9.50 -64.02
N SER A 408 -4.11 10.81 -64.31
CA SER A 408 -3.62 11.79 -63.34
C SER A 408 -4.51 11.85 -62.09
N VAL A 409 -5.84 11.74 -62.25
CA VAL A 409 -6.77 11.70 -61.12
C VAL A 409 -6.63 10.42 -60.30
N VAL A 410 -6.47 9.27 -60.96
CA VAL A 410 -6.26 7.98 -60.31
C VAL A 410 -4.96 7.96 -59.49
N GLU A 411 -3.88 8.48 -60.06
CA GLU A 411 -2.57 8.58 -59.40
C GLU A 411 -2.64 9.43 -58.13
N PHE A 412 -3.23 10.62 -58.21
CA PHE A 412 -3.45 11.51 -57.07
C PHE A 412 -4.22 10.81 -55.93
N TYR A 413 -5.35 10.15 -56.22
CA TYR A 413 -6.14 9.50 -55.17
C TYR A 413 -5.47 8.25 -54.58
N ASN A 414 -4.65 7.53 -55.36
CA ASN A 414 -3.86 6.40 -54.84
C ASN A 414 -2.79 6.88 -53.85
N GLU A 415 -2.11 7.99 -54.14
CA GLU A 415 -1.13 8.60 -53.23
C GLU A 415 -1.80 9.05 -51.93
N GLN A 416 -2.91 9.77 -52.02
CA GLN A 416 -3.68 10.21 -50.85
C GLN A 416 -4.21 9.03 -50.01
N LEU A 417 -4.67 7.96 -50.65
CA LEU A 417 -5.09 6.74 -49.95
C LEU A 417 -3.95 6.08 -49.18
N THR A 418 -2.73 6.12 -49.72
CA THR A 418 -1.56 5.55 -49.06
C THR A 418 -1.23 6.32 -47.77
N ILE A 419 -1.27 7.65 -47.84
CA ILE A 419 -1.05 8.54 -46.68
C ILE A 419 -2.14 8.33 -45.63
N LEU A 420 -3.42 8.43 -46.03
CA LEU A 420 -4.55 8.28 -45.10
C LEU A 420 -4.57 6.92 -44.39
N LYS A 421 -4.22 5.83 -45.11
CA LYS A 421 -4.13 4.50 -44.50
C LYS A 421 -2.99 4.40 -43.50
N LYS A 422 -1.83 5.00 -43.81
CA LYS A 422 -0.70 5.06 -42.89
C LYS A 422 -1.07 5.83 -41.61
N ASP A 423 -1.64 7.03 -41.75
CA ASP A 423 -2.04 7.87 -40.63
C ASP A 423 -3.11 7.19 -39.78
N ARG A 424 -4.14 6.60 -40.41
CA ARG A 424 -5.17 5.80 -39.72
C ARG A 424 -4.55 4.69 -38.88
N ASN A 425 -3.63 3.91 -39.46
CA ASN A 425 -2.99 2.80 -38.76
C ASN A 425 -2.11 3.29 -37.59
N GLU A 426 -1.42 4.43 -37.76
CA GLU A 426 -0.63 5.05 -36.68
C GLU A 426 -1.52 5.53 -35.53
N TYR A 427 -2.66 6.18 -35.83
CA TYR A 427 -3.64 6.56 -34.81
C TYR A 427 -4.23 5.36 -34.09
N TYR A 428 -4.48 4.26 -34.81
CA TYR A 428 -4.94 3.00 -34.20
C TYR A 428 -3.94 2.42 -33.20
N LEU A 429 -2.67 2.33 -33.57
CA LEU A 429 -1.63 1.82 -32.68
C LEU A 429 -1.52 2.68 -31.41
N LYS A 430 -1.55 4.02 -31.57
CA LYS A 430 -1.59 4.95 -30.43
C LYS A 430 -2.83 4.75 -29.55
N LEU A 431 -3.99 4.49 -30.15
CA LEU A 431 -5.23 4.23 -29.44
C LEU A 431 -5.14 2.92 -28.63
N ILE A 432 -4.54 1.87 -29.19
CA ILE A 432 -4.31 0.60 -28.48
C ILE A 432 -3.38 0.81 -27.29
N ASP A 433 -2.24 1.47 -27.48
CA ASP A 433 -1.28 1.73 -26.40
C ASP A 433 -1.86 2.60 -25.28
N GLN A 434 -2.57 3.67 -25.63
CA GLN A 434 -3.20 4.55 -24.64
C GLN A 434 -4.32 3.84 -23.89
N ASN A 435 -5.09 2.99 -24.57
CA ASN A 435 -6.03 2.11 -23.90
C ASN A 435 -5.28 1.18 -22.94
N ASN A 436 -4.29 0.41 -23.38
CA ASN A 436 -3.52 -0.47 -22.48
C ASN A 436 -3.05 0.23 -21.20
N TYR A 437 -2.57 1.47 -21.32
CA TYR A 437 -2.19 2.29 -20.17
C TYR A 437 -3.37 2.69 -19.26
N ILE A 438 -4.52 3.09 -19.83
CA ILE A 438 -5.75 3.32 -19.05
C ILE A 438 -6.20 2.04 -18.32
N ASN A 439 -5.98 0.85 -18.89
CA ASN A 439 -6.34 -0.41 -18.20
C ASN A 439 -5.50 -0.60 -16.95
N GLN A 440 -4.19 -0.40 -17.09
CA GLN A 440 -3.25 -0.52 -15.99
C GLN A 440 -3.60 0.48 -14.89
N LEU A 441 -3.94 1.72 -15.25
CA LEU A 441 -4.37 2.73 -14.30
C LEU A 441 -5.71 2.38 -13.62
N ASN A 442 -6.69 1.84 -14.35
CA ASN A 442 -7.94 1.37 -13.73
C ASN A 442 -7.66 0.22 -12.75
N LYS A 443 -6.80 -0.72 -13.11
CA LYS A 443 -6.39 -1.83 -12.23
C LYS A 443 -5.70 -1.31 -10.97
N SER A 444 -4.73 -0.40 -11.12
CA SER A 444 -4.09 0.27 -9.97
C SER A 444 -5.10 1.05 -9.12
N GLN A 445 -6.09 1.70 -9.74
CA GLN A 445 -7.15 2.39 -9.01
C GLN A 445 -7.98 1.42 -8.17
N THR A 446 -8.32 0.26 -8.70
CA THR A 446 -9.02 -0.79 -7.94
C THR A 446 -8.16 -1.34 -6.83
N GLU A 447 -6.90 -1.66 -7.07
CA GLU A 447 -5.94 -2.09 -6.05
C GLU A 447 -5.83 -1.04 -4.92
N TYR A 448 -5.74 0.25 -5.27
CA TYR A 448 -5.70 1.33 -4.28
C TYR A 448 -7.01 1.48 -3.51
N LEU A 449 -8.16 1.30 -4.16
CA LEU A 449 -9.47 1.29 -3.52
C LEU A 449 -9.65 0.06 -2.61
N GLU A 450 -9.07 -1.10 -2.96
CA GLU A 450 -9.13 -2.34 -2.17
C GLU A 450 -8.27 -2.21 -0.92
N GLN A 451 -7.06 -1.65 -1.10
CA GLN A 451 -6.20 -1.26 0.00
C GLN A 451 -6.90 -0.24 0.89
N LEU A 452 -7.52 0.81 0.32
CA LEU A 452 -8.26 1.81 1.10
C LEU A 452 -9.41 1.18 1.87
N TYR A 453 -10.21 0.31 1.24
CA TYR A 453 -11.29 -0.43 1.87
C TYR A 453 -10.78 -1.25 3.06
N THR A 454 -9.67 -1.97 2.87
CA THR A 454 -9.01 -2.75 3.91
C THR A 454 -8.49 -1.85 5.04
N LEU A 455 -7.86 -0.73 4.71
CA LEU A 455 -7.30 0.23 5.67
C LEU A 455 -8.38 0.89 6.53
N VAL A 456 -9.50 1.29 5.91
CA VAL A 456 -10.65 1.84 6.63
C VAL A 456 -11.24 0.81 7.59
N GLN A 457 -11.35 -0.46 7.18
CA GLN A 457 -11.79 -1.55 8.07
C GLN A 457 -10.78 -1.87 9.18
N SER A 458 -9.49 -1.66 8.93
CA SER A 458 -8.38 -2.00 9.83
C SER A 458 -8.05 -0.91 10.85
N ASN A 459 -8.90 0.12 10.98
CA ASN A 459 -8.78 1.17 12.00
C ASN A 459 -7.44 1.94 11.99
N VAL A 460 -6.82 2.11 10.83
CA VAL A 460 -5.52 2.81 10.68
C VAL A 460 -5.62 4.33 10.91
N SER A 461 -4.47 5.00 10.97
CA SER A 461 -4.40 6.45 11.18
C SER A 461 -4.93 7.22 9.99
N LEU A 462 -5.43 8.42 10.24
CA LEU A 462 -5.97 9.28 9.18
C LEU A 462 -4.92 9.78 8.21
N LYS A 463 -3.68 9.90 8.67
CA LYS A 463 -2.56 10.28 7.82
C LYS A 463 -2.23 9.19 6.79
N VAL A 464 -2.40 7.92 7.17
CA VAL A 464 -2.27 6.78 6.24
C VAL A 464 -3.43 6.79 5.24
N LEU A 465 -4.64 7.10 5.69
CA LEU A 465 -5.81 7.25 4.82
C LEU A 465 -5.64 8.42 3.83
N GLU A 466 -5.13 9.57 4.28
CA GLU A 466 -4.77 10.75 3.45
C GLU A 466 -3.69 10.42 2.41
N HIS A 467 -2.66 9.66 2.77
CA HIS A 467 -1.65 9.27 1.80
C HIS A 467 -2.23 8.36 0.71
N GLN A 468 -3.00 7.34 1.11
CA GLN A 468 -3.68 6.45 0.17
C GLN A 468 -4.67 7.21 -0.71
N SER A 469 -5.33 8.23 -0.15
CA SER A 469 -6.23 9.13 -0.86
C SER A 469 -5.54 9.88 -2.00
N GLU A 470 -4.36 10.40 -1.72
CA GLU A 470 -3.61 11.20 -2.68
C GLU A 470 -3.21 10.36 -3.89
N GLN A 471 -2.82 9.10 -3.68
CA GLN A 471 -2.50 8.16 -4.75
C GLN A 471 -3.71 7.91 -5.68
N ILE A 472 -4.91 7.69 -5.11
CA ILE A 472 -6.15 7.51 -5.88
C ILE A 472 -6.47 8.75 -6.71
N SER A 473 -6.38 9.95 -6.11
CA SER A 473 -6.66 11.22 -6.81
C SER A 473 -5.71 11.45 -8.00
N ASN A 474 -4.45 11.08 -7.87
CA ASN A 474 -3.45 11.23 -8.94
C ASN A 474 -3.72 10.27 -10.11
N VAL A 475 -4.15 9.04 -9.83
CA VAL A 475 -4.57 8.07 -10.85
C VAL A 475 -5.82 8.54 -11.57
N GLU A 476 -6.83 9.04 -10.86
CA GLU A 476 -8.07 9.59 -11.45
C GLU A 476 -7.80 10.74 -12.43
N LYS A 477 -6.97 11.71 -12.04
CA LYS A 477 -6.59 12.84 -12.91
C LYS A 477 -5.92 12.36 -14.19
N SER A 478 -5.06 11.34 -14.08
CA SER A 478 -4.35 10.75 -15.22
C SER A 478 -5.30 10.06 -16.19
N ILE A 479 -6.26 9.28 -15.69
CA ILE A 479 -7.30 8.62 -16.51
C ILE A 479 -8.15 9.67 -17.26
N VAL A 480 -8.58 10.74 -16.60
CA VAL A 480 -9.39 11.81 -17.22
C VAL A 480 -8.63 12.46 -18.39
N LEU A 481 -7.35 12.79 -18.17
CA LEU A 481 -6.52 13.41 -19.19
C LEU A 481 -6.32 12.49 -20.40
N LEU A 482 -6.07 11.19 -20.16
CA LEU A 482 -5.87 10.19 -21.21
C LEU A 482 -7.16 9.90 -22.00
N LYS A 483 -8.32 9.81 -21.35
CA LYS A 483 -9.60 9.65 -22.05
C LYS A 483 -9.91 10.81 -22.99
N LYS A 484 -9.56 12.05 -22.59
CA LYS A 484 -9.70 13.23 -23.45
C LYS A 484 -8.79 13.11 -24.69
N LYS A 485 -7.58 12.59 -24.54
CA LYS A 485 -6.65 12.31 -25.66
C LYS A 485 -7.19 11.20 -26.57
N ASN A 486 -7.69 10.10 -26.01
CA ASN A 486 -8.29 9.00 -26.79
C ASN A 486 -9.45 9.46 -27.66
N ARG A 487 -10.34 10.30 -27.13
CA ARG A 487 -11.49 10.82 -27.92
C ARG A 487 -11.05 11.60 -29.16
N VAL A 488 -9.94 12.34 -29.08
CA VAL A 488 -9.37 13.07 -30.23
C VAL A 488 -8.81 12.09 -31.26
N LEU A 489 -8.16 11.01 -30.82
CA LEU A 489 -7.66 9.95 -31.70
C LEU A 489 -8.79 9.19 -32.38
N GLU A 490 -9.86 8.83 -31.65
CA GLU A 490 -11.06 8.19 -32.21
C GLU A 490 -11.69 9.05 -33.31
N MET A 491 -11.87 10.34 -33.06
CA MET A 491 -12.39 11.27 -34.08
C MET A 491 -11.48 11.34 -35.32
N SER A 492 -10.16 11.26 -35.14
CA SER A 492 -9.19 11.30 -36.25
C SER A 492 -9.22 10.00 -37.07
N VAL A 493 -9.42 8.86 -36.41
CA VAL A 493 -9.63 7.56 -37.05
C VAL A 493 -10.90 7.59 -37.90
N ASP A 494 -12.03 8.00 -37.33
CA ASP A 494 -13.33 8.04 -38.02
C ASP A 494 -13.32 8.97 -39.24
N ASP A 495 -12.66 10.12 -39.14
CA ASP A 495 -12.48 11.05 -40.26
C ASP A 495 -11.65 10.42 -41.39
N ASN A 496 -10.55 9.74 -41.05
CA ASN A 496 -9.74 9.02 -42.03
C ASN A 496 -10.51 7.87 -42.69
N GLU A 497 -11.30 7.10 -41.93
CA GLU A 497 -12.15 6.03 -42.47
C GLU A 497 -13.16 6.56 -43.49
N THR A 498 -13.77 7.70 -43.16
CA THR A 498 -14.75 8.37 -44.01
C THR A 498 -14.10 8.84 -45.31
N LYS A 499 -12.92 9.47 -45.22
CA LYS A 499 -12.13 9.92 -46.38
C LYS A 499 -11.68 8.76 -47.26
N ILE A 500 -11.13 7.69 -46.67
CA ILE A 500 -10.71 6.48 -47.39
C ILE A 500 -11.89 5.86 -48.15
N SER A 501 -13.05 5.75 -47.51
CA SER A 501 -14.26 5.19 -48.14
C SER A 501 -14.75 6.04 -49.32
N SER A 502 -14.67 7.36 -49.20
CA SER A 502 -14.99 8.30 -50.27
C SER A 502 -14.03 8.15 -51.45
N TYR A 503 -12.71 8.14 -51.21
CA TYR A 503 -11.69 8.02 -52.26
C TYR A 503 -11.74 6.68 -52.99
N ILE A 504 -11.96 5.57 -52.26
CA ILE A 504 -12.16 4.25 -52.88
C ILE A 504 -13.39 4.28 -53.81
N SER A 505 -14.48 4.92 -53.40
CA SER A 505 -15.70 5.02 -54.22
C SER A 505 -15.46 5.85 -55.48
N LEU A 506 -14.67 6.92 -55.38
CA LEU A 506 -14.32 7.77 -56.51
C LEU A 506 -13.39 7.04 -57.50
N LEU A 507 -12.39 6.31 -57.00
CA LEU A 507 -11.51 5.46 -57.81
C LEU A 507 -12.29 4.39 -58.57
N LYS A 508 -13.25 3.71 -57.93
CA LYS A 508 -14.12 2.75 -58.63
C LYS A 508 -14.84 3.39 -59.80
N ARG A 509 -15.39 4.59 -59.60
CA ARG A 509 -16.10 5.33 -60.65
C ARG A 509 -15.16 5.67 -61.81
N LYS A 510 -13.94 6.14 -61.50
CA LYS A 510 -12.92 6.51 -62.49
C LYS A 510 -12.39 5.30 -63.27
N TYR A 511 -12.16 4.17 -62.62
CA TYR A 511 -11.78 2.93 -63.31
C TYR A 511 -12.89 2.39 -64.22
N VAL A 512 -14.17 2.48 -63.81
CA VAL A 512 -15.31 2.11 -64.67
C VAL A 512 -15.43 3.04 -65.88
N GLU A 513 -15.20 4.33 -65.69
CA GLU A 513 -15.14 5.33 -66.77
C GLU A 513 -14.01 5.00 -67.76
N LYS A 514 -12.79 4.74 -67.27
CA LYS A 514 -11.64 4.31 -68.08
C LYS A 514 -11.92 3.00 -68.82
N GLN A 515 -12.56 2.04 -68.16
CA GLN A 515 -12.98 0.76 -68.76
C GLN A 515 -13.94 0.97 -69.94
N GLY A 516 -14.90 1.89 -69.81
CA GLY A 516 -15.82 2.27 -70.88
C GLY A 516 -15.12 2.90 -72.08
N LEU A 517 -14.18 3.83 -71.82
CA LEU A 517 -13.39 4.49 -72.87
C LEU A 517 -12.49 3.49 -73.63
N LEU A 518 -11.79 2.62 -72.91
CA LEU A 518 -10.93 1.57 -73.49
C LEU A 518 -11.74 0.56 -74.32
N ARG A 519 -12.93 0.18 -73.86
CA ARG A 519 -13.85 -0.65 -74.65
C ARG A 519 -14.27 0.04 -75.95
N GLY A 520 -14.55 1.34 -75.90
CA GLY A 520 -14.86 2.14 -77.07
C GLY A 520 -13.69 2.23 -78.06
N LEU A 521 -12.47 2.47 -77.56
CA LEU A 521 -11.25 2.48 -78.39
C LEU A 521 -10.94 1.11 -79.00
N TYR A 522 -11.13 0.02 -78.26
CA TYR A 522 -10.98 -1.35 -78.76
C TYR A 522 -11.98 -1.67 -79.90
N ILE A 523 -13.23 -1.21 -79.78
CA ILE A 523 -14.24 -1.36 -80.84
C ILE A 523 -13.87 -0.50 -82.06
N LYS A 524 -13.52 0.78 -81.85
CA LYS A 524 -13.17 1.73 -82.92
C LYS A 524 -11.90 1.34 -83.70
N SER A 525 -10.91 0.76 -83.01
CA SER A 525 -9.66 0.26 -83.61
C SER A 525 -9.80 -1.10 -84.28
N ASN A 526 -11.01 -1.68 -84.32
CA ASN A 526 -11.27 -3.01 -84.86
C ASN A 526 -10.49 -4.13 -84.14
N GLY A 527 -10.36 -4.02 -82.82
CA GLY A 527 -9.81 -5.06 -81.97
C GLY A 527 -8.30 -4.99 -81.75
N GLU A 528 -7.70 -3.80 -81.75
CA GLU A 528 -6.27 -3.62 -81.44
C GLU A 528 -5.94 -4.18 -80.05
N THR A 529 -4.96 -5.05 -79.97
CA THR A 529 -4.60 -5.81 -78.76
C THR A 529 -4.14 -4.91 -77.61
N LYS A 530 -3.56 -3.75 -77.91
CA LYS A 530 -3.11 -2.77 -76.90
C LYS A 530 -4.25 -2.33 -75.98
N TYR A 531 -5.40 -1.90 -76.53
CA TYR A 531 -6.54 -1.46 -75.72
C TYR A 531 -7.19 -2.61 -74.94
N LYS A 532 -7.08 -3.85 -75.43
CA LYS A 532 -7.50 -5.03 -74.68
C LYS A 532 -6.59 -5.29 -73.48
N MET A 533 -5.28 -5.20 -73.65
CA MET A 533 -4.32 -5.32 -72.55
C MET A 533 -4.53 -4.21 -71.50
N ASP A 534 -4.72 -2.96 -71.92
CA ASP A 534 -5.01 -1.84 -71.02
C ASP A 534 -6.36 -2.02 -70.29
N PHE A 535 -7.39 -2.53 -70.99
CA PHE A 535 -8.68 -2.86 -70.39
C PHE A 535 -8.56 -3.98 -69.34
N ASP A 536 -7.77 -5.01 -69.65
CA ASP A 536 -7.53 -6.12 -68.73
C ASP A 536 -6.71 -5.68 -67.51
N LEU A 537 -5.75 -4.76 -67.67
CA LEU A 537 -5.05 -4.09 -66.57
C LEU A 537 -6.00 -3.27 -65.70
N VAL A 538 -6.88 -2.46 -66.28
CA VAL A 538 -7.92 -1.71 -65.53
C VAL A 538 -8.86 -2.65 -64.78
N ASN A 539 -9.24 -3.78 -65.39
CA ASN A 539 -10.01 -4.83 -64.74
C ASN A 539 -9.27 -5.45 -63.55
N ALA A 540 -7.97 -5.72 -63.70
CA ALA A 540 -7.12 -6.21 -62.62
C ALA A 540 -7.01 -5.18 -61.49
N SER A 541 -6.85 -3.89 -61.80
CA SER A 541 -6.84 -2.80 -60.81
C SER A 541 -8.19 -2.66 -60.10
N LEU A 542 -9.32 -2.75 -60.81
CA LEU A 542 -10.67 -2.80 -60.22
C LEU A 542 -10.83 -3.98 -59.26
N LYS A 543 -10.39 -5.18 -59.68
CA LYS A 543 -10.35 -6.38 -58.83
C LYS A 543 -9.49 -6.16 -57.59
N ALA A 544 -8.28 -5.64 -57.76
CA ALA A 544 -7.33 -5.37 -56.69
C ALA A 544 -7.90 -4.33 -55.70
N LEU A 545 -8.57 -3.27 -56.18
CA LEU A 545 -9.20 -2.26 -55.34
C LEU A 545 -10.36 -2.84 -54.52
N PHE A 546 -11.14 -3.76 -55.10
CA PHE A 546 -12.16 -4.53 -54.38
C PHE A 546 -11.52 -5.46 -53.34
N PHE A 547 -10.44 -6.15 -53.69
CA PHE A 547 -9.74 -7.10 -52.82
C PHE A 547 -9.00 -6.40 -51.66
N SER A 548 -8.36 -5.26 -51.92
CA SER A 548 -7.70 -4.44 -50.91
C SER A 548 -8.72 -3.84 -49.95
N GLN A 549 -9.88 -3.37 -50.46
CA GLN A 549 -10.97 -2.91 -49.60
C GLN A 549 -11.50 -4.03 -48.69
N SER A 550 -11.45 -5.29 -49.14
CA SER A 550 -11.85 -6.45 -48.32
C SER A 550 -10.79 -6.89 -47.31
N LEU A 551 -9.50 -6.82 -47.65
CA LEU A 551 -8.40 -7.11 -46.71
C LEU A 551 -8.27 -6.03 -45.64
N ASP A 552 -8.39 -4.75 -46.01
CA ASP A 552 -8.47 -3.64 -45.06
C ASP A 552 -9.62 -3.86 -44.08
N LYS A 553 -10.82 -4.22 -44.57
CA LYS A 553 -11.97 -4.54 -43.70
C LYS A 553 -11.72 -5.73 -42.77
N LYS A 554 -11.01 -6.76 -43.22
CA LYS A 554 -10.70 -7.96 -42.42
C LYS A 554 -9.71 -7.64 -41.29
N TYR A 555 -8.58 -7.01 -41.64
CA TYR A 555 -7.60 -6.52 -40.65
C TYR A 555 -8.27 -5.62 -39.61
N PHE A 556 -9.20 -4.77 -40.05
CA PHE A 556 -9.98 -3.92 -39.17
C PHE A 556 -10.94 -4.68 -38.26
N CYS A 557 -11.56 -5.77 -38.73
CA CYS A 557 -12.38 -6.65 -37.91
C CYS A 557 -11.57 -7.29 -36.79
N ASP A 558 -10.36 -7.79 -37.11
CA ASP A 558 -9.49 -8.45 -36.14
C ASP A 558 -8.99 -7.44 -35.08
N VAL A 559 -8.59 -6.24 -35.51
CA VAL A 559 -8.20 -5.13 -34.61
C VAL A 559 -9.37 -4.62 -33.76
N LYS A 560 -10.59 -4.51 -34.32
CA LYS A 560 -11.80 -4.19 -33.55
C LYS A 560 -12.10 -5.25 -32.50
N GLN A 561 -11.89 -6.53 -32.80
CA GLN A 561 -12.14 -7.63 -31.86
C GLN A 561 -11.28 -7.52 -30.60
N GLU A 562 -10.00 -7.17 -30.77
CA GLU A 562 -9.06 -6.95 -29.67
C GLU A 562 -9.47 -5.74 -28.81
N PHE A 563 -9.87 -4.65 -29.47
CA PHE A 563 -10.43 -3.45 -28.81
C PHE A 563 -11.73 -3.74 -28.02
N PHE A 564 -12.56 -4.67 -28.49
CA PHE A 564 -13.78 -5.09 -27.80
C PHE A 564 -13.51 -5.93 -26.56
N LYS A 565 -12.60 -6.91 -26.65
CA LYS A 565 -12.18 -7.71 -25.49
C LYS A 565 -11.61 -6.81 -24.39
N TYR A 566 -10.79 -5.85 -24.80
CA TYR A 566 -10.23 -4.82 -23.94
C TYR A 566 -11.31 -3.95 -23.27
N SER A 567 -12.35 -3.56 -24.02
CA SER A 567 -13.51 -2.83 -23.46
C SER A 567 -14.30 -3.65 -22.43
N GLU A 568 -14.33 -4.98 -22.56
CA GLU A 568 -15.03 -5.88 -21.64
C GLU A 568 -14.27 -6.05 -20.31
N GLU A 569 -12.93 -6.12 -20.36
CA GLU A 569 -12.06 -6.11 -19.17
C GLU A 569 -12.17 -4.78 -18.41
N GLN A 570 -12.11 -3.64 -19.11
CA GLN A 570 -12.37 -2.33 -18.50
C GLN A 570 -13.75 -2.23 -17.85
N ASN A 571 -14.76 -2.90 -18.42
CA ASN A 571 -16.12 -2.87 -17.90
C ASN A 571 -16.25 -3.61 -16.55
N GLN A 572 -15.59 -4.77 -16.41
CA GLN A 572 -15.56 -5.48 -15.13
C GLN A 572 -14.87 -4.63 -14.05
N GLU A 573 -13.75 -4.00 -14.40
CA GLU A 573 -13.01 -3.14 -13.48
C GLU A 573 -13.85 -1.97 -12.96
N LEU A 574 -14.60 -1.31 -13.86
CA LEU A 574 -15.50 -0.20 -13.49
C LEU A 574 -16.68 -0.66 -12.62
N ILE A 575 -17.19 -1.87 -12.83
CA ILE A 575 -18.25 -2.46 -11.99
C ILE A 575 -17.71 -2.69 -10.58
N THR A 576 -16.54 -3.32 -10.46
CA THR A 576 -15.87 -3.54 -9.17
C THR A 576 -15.62 -2.22 -8.44
N GLN A 577 -15.08 -1.21 -9.13
CA GLN A 577 -14.90 0.13 -8.55
C GLN A 577 -16.22 0.75 -8.07
N THR A 578 -17.32 0.56 -8.81
CA THR A 578 -18.65 1.07 -8.43
C THR A 578 -19.15 0.46 -7.12
N GLU A 579 -19.05 -0.86 -7.01
CA GLU A 579 -19.45 -1.59 -5.81
C GLU A 579 -18.61 -1.18 -4.60
N MET A 580 -17.29 -1.06 -4.80
CA MET A 580 -16.37 -0.62 -3.76
C MET A 580 -16.62 0.82 -3.29
N ILE A 581 -16.91 1.75 -4.19
CA ILE A 581 -17.25 3.13 -3.82
C ILE A 581 -18.53 3.16 -2.98
N LYS A 582 -19.53 2.34 -3.34
CA LYS A 582 -20.78 2.22 -2.59
C LYS A 582 -20.54 1.65 -1.19
N ASP A 583 -19.68 0.66 -1.06
CA ASP A 583 -19.39 0.05 0.23
C ASP A 583 -18.48 0.92 1.12
N LEU A 584 -17.46 1.56 0.54
CA LEU A 584 -16.66 2.59 1.22
C LEU A 584 -17.54 3.69 1.80
N SER A 585 -18.58 4.12 1.08
CA SER A 585 -19.51 5.15 1.55
C SER A 585 -20.28 4.75 2.80
N LYS A 586 -20.76 3.49 2.84
CA LYS A 586 -21.45 2.96 4.02
C LYS A 586 -20.50 2.87 5.22
N ILE A 587 -19.26 2.42 4.97
CA ILE A 587 -18.25 2.31 6.01
C ILE A 587 -17.89 3.70 6.55
N ILE A 588 -17.73 4.72 5.70
CA ILE A 588 -17.40 6.09 6.13
C ILE A 588 -18.45 6.67 7.08
N VAL A 589 -19.74 6.53 6.77
CA VAL A 589 -20.82 7.06 7.64
C VAL A 589 -20.79 6.40 9.01
N VAL A 590 -20.58 5.08 9.04
CA VAL A 590 -20.47 4.31 10.28
C VAL A 590 -19.19 4.66 11.03
N PHE A 591 -18.07 4.78 10.33
CA PHE A 591 -16.74 5.09 10.87
C PHE A 591 -16.68 6.51 11.44
N HIS A 592 -17.26 7.49 10.75
CA HIS A 592 -17.41 8.86 11.23
C HIS A 592 -18.18 8.90 12.56
N THR A 593 -19.28 8.14 12.66
CA THR A 593 -20.15 8.15 13.84
C THR A 593 -19.54 7.41 15.03
N ILE A 594 -18.96 6.24 14.80
CA ILE A 594 -18.40 5.38 15.86
C ILE A 594 -17.03 5.89 16.30
N LYS A 595 -16.12 6.14 15.35
CA LYS A 595 -14.73 6.51 15.65
C LYS A 595 -14.64 7.91 16.25
N SER A 596 -15.48 8.86 15.84
CA SER A 596 -15.52 10.18 16.49
C SER A 596 -15.85 10.08 17.98
N LYS A 597 -16.79 9.23 18.37
CA LYS A 597 -17.18 9.06 19.79
C LYS A 597 -16.11 8.33 20.59
N GLU A 598 -15.43 7.36 19.98
CA GLU A 598 -14.33 6.65 20.61
C GLU A 598 -13.10 7.56 20.81
N ILE A 599 -12.76 8.36 19.80
CA ILE A 599 -11.69 9.37 19.87
C ILE A 599 -11.93 10.34 21.02
N ASP A 600 -13.15 10.88 21.17
CA ASP A 600 -13.49 11.81 22.26
C ASP A 600 -13.31 11.16 23.64
N ARG A 601 -13.82 9.94 23.82
CA ARG A 601 -13.68 9.20 25.09
C ARG A 601 -12.22 8.92 25.45
N LEU A 602 -11.40 8.55 24.47
CA LEU A 602 -9.98 8.29 24.68
C LEU A 602 -9.19 9.57 24.96
N ALA A 603 -9.53 10.68 24.30
CA ALA A 603 -8.93 11.99 24.56
C ALA A 603 -9.23 12.46 25.99
N ASP A 604 -10.48 12.35 26.44
CA ASP A 604 -10.89 12.71 27.80
C ASP A 604 -10.14 11.88 28.86
N ARG A 605 -9.97 10.58 28.62
CA ARG A 605 -9.20 9.69 29.51
C ARG A 605 -7.74 10.11 29.63
N GLU A 606 -7.09 10.43 28.53
CA GLU A 606 -5.67 10.84 28.52
C GLU A 606 -5.49 12.21 29.18
N LYS A 607 -6.44 13.14 29.00
CA LYS A 607 -6.47 14.42 29.70
C LYS A 607 -6.51 14.23 31.22
N MET A 608 -7.42 13.40 31.73
CA MET A 608 -7.52 13.10 33.17
C MET A 608 -6.22 12.52 33.74
N TYR A 609 -5.51 11.70 32.97
CA TYR A 609 -4.22 11.14 33.39
C TYR A 609 -3.15 12.22 33.53
N CYS A 610 -3.07 13.16 32.57
CA CYS A 610 -2.07 14.23 32.61
C CYS A 610 -2.36 15.22 33.73
N GLU A 611 -3.62 15.56 33.95
CA GLU A 611 -4.07 16.36 35.11
C GLU A 611 -3.66 15.70 36.43
N SER A 612 -3.70 14.37 36.52
CA SER A 612 -3.21 13.62 37.70
C SER A 612 -1.71 13.77 37.91
N ILE A 613 -0.89 13.69 36.86
CA ILE A 613 0.58 13.87 36.96
C ILE A 613 0.90 15.31 37.39
N ILE A 614 0.24 16.30 36.79
CA ILE A 614 0.41 17.72 37.13
C ILE A 614 0.09 17.93 38.62
N LYS A 615 -1.05 17.42 39.08
CA LYS A 615 -1.45 17.50 40.49
C LYS A 615 -0.42 16.85 41.42
N GLN A 616 -0.02 15.61 41.13
CA GLN A 616 0.98 14.89 41.93
C GLN A 616 2.31 15.64 41.99
N THR A 617 2.73 16.23 40.88
CA THR A 617 3.98 17.00 40.80
C THR A 617 3.92 18.25 41.66
N TYR A 618 2.80 18.98 41.66
CA TYR A 618 2.61 20.13 42.55
C TYR A 618 2.60 19.75 44.03
N GLU A 619 2.00 18.60 44.38
CA GLU A 619 2.06 18.07 45.74
C GLU A 619 3.52 17.76 46.16
N GLN A 620 4.33 17.18 45.27
CA GLN A 620 5.76 16.91 45.53
C GLN A 620 6.58 18.21 45.66
N LEU A 621 6.32 19.21 44.82
CA LEU A 621 6.96 20.52 44.91
C LEU A 621 6.62 21.25 46.23
N SER A 622 5.39 21.11 46.73
CA SER A 622 4.99 21.65 48.04
C SER A 622 5.77 20.98 49.17
N LYS A 623 5.83 19.64 49.19
CA LYS A 623 6.60 18.89 50.20
C LYS A 623 8.08 19.25 50.19
N LEU A 624 8.65 19.43 49.00
CA LEU A 624 10.06 19.83 48.85
C LEU A 624 10.37 21.19 49.47
N LYS A 625 9.41 22.12 49.44
CA LYS A 625 9.54 23.43 50.11
C LYS A 625 9.60 23.26 51.63
N ASP A 626 8.77 22.39 52.19
CA ASP A 626 8.74 22.09 53.63
C ASP A 626 10.01 21.35 54.08
N GLU A 627 10.47 20.36 53.31
CA GLU A 627 11.74 19.66 53.52
C GLU A 627 12.90 20.65 53.57
N ARG A 628 13.02 21.53 52.57
CA ARG A 628 14.08 22.54 52.51
C ARG A 628 14.07 23.46 53.73
N LYS A 629 12.90 23.85 54.23
CA LYS A 629 12.76 24.67 55.43
C LYS A 629 13.24 23.93 56.68
N ASN A 630 12.86 22.67 56.85
CA ASN A 630 13.29 21.86 57.98
C ASN A 630 14.81 21.62 57.97
N PHE A 631 15.40 21.37 56.80
CA PHE A 631 16.85 21.23 56.65
C PHE A 631 17.62 22.53 56.92
N SER A 632 17.00 23.70 56.71
CA SER A 632 17.63 24.99 57.07
C SER A 632 17.58 25.31 58.56
N LEU A 633 16.80 24.56 59.34
CA LEU A 633 16.62 24.72 60.79
C LEU A 633 17.43 23.69 61.60
N MET A 634 17.89 22.61 60.98
CA MET A 634 18.89 21.67 61.51
C MET A 634 20.29 22.22 61.29
#